data_AF-A0A8I1QQ11-F1
#
_entry.id   AF-A0A8I1QQ11-F1
#
_cell.length_a   1.000
_cell.length_b   1.000
_cell.length_c   1.000
_cell.angle_alpha   90.00
_cell.angle_beta   90.00
_cell.angle_gamma   90.00
#
_symmetry.space_group_name_H-M   'P 1'
#
loop_
_entity.id
_entity.type
_entity.pdbx_description
1 polymer ?
#
loop_
_entity_poly.entity_id
_entity_poly.type
_entity_poly.pdbx_seq_one_letter_code
_entity_poly.pdbx_strand_id
1 'polypeptide(L)'
;MERTTSGLVFSYLWAIGTSLIFPLAFWYVLERVTDRTDVLIVCIAGILYAAVAQVLHYQQLFFHRLSKQIGERTIALQRIVDPNWIISEDENLKITNIVESFDFHANMKIFMMSVIELAVFAYFFFRLLSAI
;
A
#
# COMPACT_ATOMS: atom_id res chain seq x y z
N MET A 1 27.17 -1.82 -1.31
CA MET A 1 25.91 -2.32 -0.72
C MET A 1 25.09 -1.25 0.01
N GLU A 2 25.65 -0.13 0.47
CA GLU A 2 24.90 0.91 1.20
C GLU A 2 24.06 1.89 0.34
N ARG A 3 24.35 2.02 -0.97
CA ARG A 3 23.61 2.95 -1.85
C ARG A 3 22.21 2.48 -2.22
N THR A 4 21.94 1.18 -2.20
CA THR A 4 20.62 0.62 -2.56
C THR A 4 19.63 0.68 -1.40
N THR A 5 20.10 0.47 -0.17
CA THR A 5 19.27 0.57 1.05
C THR A 5 18.79 1.99 1.30
N SER A 6 19.66 2.99 1.14
CA SER A 6 19.31 4.40 1.30
C SER A 6 18.28 4.89 0.28
N GLY A 7 18.35 4.42 -0.98
CA GLY A 7 17.33 4.70 -2.00
C GLY A 7 15.96 4.10 -1.69
N LEU A 8 15.94 2.86 -1.17
CA LEU A 8 14.69 2.19 -0.76
C LEU A 8 14.05 2.89 0.45
N VAL A 9 14.83 3.25 1.47
CA VAL A 9 14.36 4.01 2.63
C VAL A 9 13.76 5.35 2.21
N PHE A 10 14.42 6.08 1.29
CA PHE A 10 13.89 7.33 0.75
C PHE A 10 12.58 7.12 -0.02
N SER A 11 12.48 6.07 -0.84
CA SER A 11 11.25 5.73 -1.56
C SER A 11 10.09 5.41 -0.59
N TYR A 12 10.37 4.75 0.52
CA TYR A 12 9.36 4.49 1.56
C TYR A 12 8.95 5.76 2.30
N LEU A 13 9.92 6.57 2.73
CA LEU A 13 9.66 7.87 3.36
C LEU A 13 8.86 8.79 2.45
N TRP A 14 9.16 8.82 1.15
CA TRP A 14 8.41 9.60 0.18
C TRP A 14 6.98 9.10 0.04
N ALA A 15 6.78 7.78 -0.10
CA ALA A 15 5.44 7.20 -0.19
C ALA A 15 4.59 7.51 1.06
N ILE A 16 5.19 7.38 2.26
CA ILE A 16 4.55 7.75 3.54
C ILE A 16 4.27 9.26 3.57
N GLY A 17 5.22 10.10 3.18
CA GLY A 17 5.07 11.56 3.19
C GLY A 17 3.92 12.03 2.30
N THR A 18 3.80 11.48 1.09
CA THR A 18 2.70 11.82 0.17
C THR A 18 1.33 11.35 0.65
N SER A 19 1.26 10.22 1.38
CA SER A 19 -0.01 9.71 1.89
C SER A 19 -0.50 10.44 3.13
N LEU A 20 0.40 11.12 3.86
CA LEU A 20 0.07 11.88 5.06
C LEU A 20 -0.53 13.27 4.80
N ILE A 21 -0.43 13.81 3.58
CA ILE A 21 -0.94 15.15 3.24
C ILE A 21 -2.44 15.26 3.50
N PHE A 22 -3.21 14.26 3.07
CA PHE A 22 -4.67 14.25 3.28
C PHE A 22 -5.04 14.12 4.77
N PRO A 23 -4.52 13.13 5.52
CA PRO A 23 -4.70 13.06 6.97
C PRO A 23 -4.35 14.35 7.71
N LEU A 24 -3.23 14.99 7.37
CA LEU A 24 -2.80 16.25 7.99
C LEU A 24 -3.73 17.42 7.64
N ALA A 25 -4.24 17.48 6.40
CA ALA A 25 -5.22 18.49 6.01
C ALA A 25 -6.53 18.33 6.80
N PHE A 26 -7.03 17.10 6.95
CA PHE A 26 -8.22 16.84 7.76
C PHE A 26 -7.98 17.13 9.26
N TRP A 27 -6.81 16.79 9.78
CA TRP A 27 -6.41 17.12 11.15
C TRP A 27 -6.46 18.63 11.39
N TYR A 28 -5.84 19.40 10.49
CA TYR A 28 -5.82 20.86 10.56
C TYR A 28 -7.22 21.47 10.52
N VAL A 29 -8.12 20.93 9.68
CA VAL A 29 -9.52 21.35 9.63
C VAL A 29 -10.22 21.03 10.94
N LEU A 30 -10.06 19.83 11.49
CA LEU A 30 -10.67 19.42 12.77
C LEU A 30 -10.25 20.29 13.95
N GLU A 31 -9.01 20.77 13.96
CA GLU A 31 -8.51 21.64 15.03
C GLU A 31 -9.14 23.03 15.00
N ARG A 32 -9.52 23.52 13.80
CA ARG A 32 -10.11 24.85 13.61
C ARG A 32 -11.63 24.88 13.66
N VAL A 33 -12.25 23.75 13.38
CA VAL A 33 -13.71 23.63 13.38
C VAL A 33 -14.21 23.49 14.83
N THR A 34 -15.02 24.45 15.26
CA THR A 34 -15.66 24.49 16.59
C THR A 34 -17.14 24.12 16.54
N ASP A 35 -17.79 24.27 15.39
CA ASP A 35 -19.19 23.90 15.22
C ASP A 35 -19.39 22.39 15.15
N ARG A 36 -20.34 21.89 15.95
CA ARG A 36 -20.61 20.46 16.14
C ARG A 36 -20.96 19.74 14.83
N THR A 37 -21.74 20.39 13.96
CA THR A 37 -22.15 19.86 12.66
C THR A 37 -20.95 19.67 11.73
N ASP A 38 -20.04 20.65 11.72
CA ASP A 38 -18.87 20.62 10.86
C ASP A 38 -17.87 19.55 11.34
N VAL A 39 -17.69 19.38 12.66
CA VAL A 39 -16.89 18.27 13.21
C VAL A 39 -17.45 16.92 12.75
N LEU A 40 -18.78 16.76 12.77
CA LEU A 40 -19.46 15.55 12.31
C LEU A 40 -19.19 15.25 10.83
N ILE A 41 -19.34 16.26 9.96
CA ILE A 41 -19.09 16.14 8.52
C ILE A 41 -17.63 15.76 8.25
N VAL A 42 -16.68 16.45 8.89
CA VAL A 42 -15.25 16.22 8.70
C VAL A 42 -14.83 14.82 9.18
N CYS A 43 -15.36 14.37 10.32
CA CYS A 43 -15.10 13.01 10.81
C CYS A 43 -15.66 11.93 9.89
N ILE A 44 -16.90 12.10 9.38
CA ILE A 44 -17.49 11.15 8.42
C ILE A 44 -16.68 11.11 7.13
N ALA A 45 -16.25 12.26 6.62
CA ALA A 45 -15.41 12.35 5.43
C ALA A 45 -14.04 11.67 5.63
N GLY A 46 -13.41 11.86 6.79
CA GLY A 46 -12.14 11.20 7.15
C GLY A 46 -12.27 9.68 7.25
N ILE A 47 -13.37 9.18 7.84
CA ILE A 47 -13.68 7.74 7.88
C ILE A 47 -13.89 7.18 6.48
N LEU A 48 -14.66 7.87 5.64
CA LEU A 48 -14.92 7.45 4.26
C LEU A 48 -13.62 7.40 3.44
N TYR A 49 -12.75 8.40 3.61
CA TYR A 49 -11.44 8.43 2.98
C TYR A 49 -10.60 7.19 3.35
N ALA A 50 -10.49 6.87 4.65
CA ALA A 50 -9.74 5.69 5.10
C ALA A 50 -10.30 4.39 4.50
N ALA A 51 -11.63 4.23 4.45
CA ALA A 51 -12.27 3.06 3.85
C ALA A 51 -11.99 2.93 2.35
N VAL A 52 -12.09 4.02 1.58
CA VAL A 52 -11.81 4.02 0.13
C VAL A 52 -10.32 3.74 -0.13
N ALA A 53 -9.41 4.35 0.62
CA ALA A 53 -7.98 4.13 0.49
C ALA A 53 -7.61 2.66 0.71
N GLN A 54 -8.20 2.03 1.73
CA GLN A 54 -7.96 0.63 2.03
C GLN A 54 -8.49 -0.31 0.93
N VAL A 55 -9.65 -0.01 0.33
CA VAL A 55 -10.17 -0.76 -0.81
C VAL A 55 -9.23 -0.66 -2.02
N LEU A 56 -8.71 0.53 -2.32
CA LEU A 56 -7.76 0.74 -3.42
C LEU A 56 -6.46 -0.04 -3.18
N HIS A 57 -5.93 -0.04 -1.95
CA HIS A 57 -4.75 -0.83 -1.60
C HIS A 57 -4.99 -2.32 -1.74
N TYR A 58 -6.16 -2.81 -1.33
CA TYR A 58 -6.53 -4.21 -1.52
C TYR A 58 -6.62 -4.60 -3.00
N GLN A 59 -7.20 -3.73 -3.85
CA GLN A 59 -7.26 -3.94 -5.29
C GLN A 59 -5.85 -4.00 -5.92
N GLN A 60 -4.94 -3.09 -5.54
CA GLN A 60 -3.55 -3.11 -6.01
C GLN A 60 -2.86 -4.43 -5.67
N LEU A 61 -3.06 -4.95 -4.45
CA LEU A 61 -2.52 -6.22 -4.01
C LEU A 61 -3.10 -7.39 -4.82
N PHE A 62 -4.41 -7.36 -5.07
CA PHE A 62 -5.08 -8.36 -5.90
C PHE A 62 -4.53 -8.38 -7.33
N PHE A 63 -4.41 -7.22 -7.99
CA PHE A 63 -3.84 -7.11 -9.33
C PHE A 63 -2.39 -7.61 -9.38
N HIS A 64 -1.59 -7.30 -8.37
CA HIS A 64 -0.21 -7.77 -8.28
C HIS A 64 -0.11 -9.29 -8.19
N ARG A 65 -0.90 -9.92 -7.30
CA ARG A 65 -0.98 -11.39 -7.21
C ARG A 65 -1.43 -12.04 -8.51
N LEU A 66 -2.41 -11.43 -9.18
CA LEU A 66 -2.97 -11.95 -10.43
C LEU A 66 -1.95 -11.83 -11.57
N SER A 67 -1.23 -10.70 -11.65
CA SER A 67 -0.12 -10.52 -12.59
C SER A 67 0.99 -11.56 -12.39
N LYS A 68 1.35 -11.85 -11.12
CA LYS A 68 2.31 -12.90 -10.78
C LYS A 68 1.86 -14.28 -11.26
N GLN A 69 0.61 -14.66 -10.97
CA GLN A 69 0.05 -15.94 -11.42
C GLN A 69 0.03 -16.07 -12.95
N ILE A 70 -0.29 -14.99 -13.67
CA ILE A 70 -0.23 -14.97 -15.13
C ILE A 70 1.21 -15.17 -15.59
N GLY A 71 2.17 -14.44 -15.02
CA GLY A 71 3.60 -14.56 -15.37
C GLY A 71 4.14 -15.98 -15.17
N GLU A 72 3.84 -16.61 -14.04
CA GLU A 72 4.23 -18.00 -13.75
C GLU A 72 3.63 -18.98 -14.77
N ARG A 73 2.35 -18.81 -15.12
CA ARG A 73 1.69 -19.65 -16.13
C ARG A 73 2.25 -19.42 -17.54
N THR A 74 2.59 -18.19 -17.90
CA THR A 74 3.22 -17.88 -19.19
C THR A 74 4.58 -18.57 -19.31
N ILE A 75 5.40 -18.53 -18.26
CA ILE A 75 6.69 -19.22 -18.23
C ILE A 75 6.49 -20.74 -18.34
N ALA A 76 5.52 -21.30 -17.61
CA ALA A 76 5.21 -22.73 -17.68
C ALA A 76 4.75 -23.16 -19.08
N LEU A 77 3.92 -22.36 -19.75
CA LEU A 77 3.50 -22.61 -21.14
C LEU A 77 4.67 -22.52 -22.11
N GLN A 78 5.57 -21.55 -21.95
CA GLN A 78 6.74 -21.42 -22.80
C GLN A 78 7.69 -22.62 -22.70
N ARG A 79 7.86 -23.19 -21.50
CA ARG A 79 8.61 -24.44 -21.31
C ARG A 79 7.99 -25.65 -22.01
N ILE A 80 6.67 -25.67 -22.19
CA ILE A 80 5.97 -26.75 -22.92
C ILE A 80 6.12 -26.57 -24.43
N VAL A 81 6.05 -25.32 -24.91
CA VAL A 81 6.10 -24.98 -26.33
C VAL A 81 7.52 -25.09 -26.91
N ASP A 82 8.55 -24.75 -26.13
CA ASP A 82 9.95 -24.88 -26.51
C ASP A 82 10.72 -25.77 -25.52
N PRO A 83 10.87 -27.08 -25.81
CA PRO A 83 11.58 -28.02 -24.95
C PRO A 83 13.07 -27.73 -24.81
N ASN A 84 13.65 -26.92 -25.72
CA ASN A 84 15.06 -26.52 -25.68
C ASN A 84 15.27 -25.21 -24.92
N TRP A 85 14.23 -24.65 -24.31
CA TRP A 85 14.34 -23.50 -23.43
C TRP A 85 15.06 -23.89 -22.13
N ILE A 86 16.38 -23.78 -22.16
CA ILE A 86 17.25 -23.96 -20.99
C ILE A 86 17.44 -22.59 -20.36
N ILE A 87 16.60 -22.23 -19.39
CA ILE A 87 16.92 -21.13 -18.46
C ILE A 87 18.04 -21.65 -17.58
N SER A 88 19.16 -20.93 -17.49
CA SER A 88 20.20 -21.32 -16.55
C SER A 88 19.63 -21.32 -15.12
N GLU A 89 19.98 -22.31 -14.31
CA GLU A 89 19.47 -22.44 -12.94
C GLU A 89 19.74 -21.17 -12.11
N ASP A 90 20.83 -20.47 -12.45
CA ASP A 90 21.22 -19.18 -11.88
C ASP A 90 20.30 -18.01 -12.29
N GLU A 91 19.78 -17.99 -13.51
CA GLU A 91 18.74 -17.02 -13.93
C GLU A 91 17.40 -17.29 -13.24
N ASN A 92 17.04 -18.58 -13.08
CA ASN A 92 15.81 -18.97 -12.40
C ASN A 92 15.83 -18.54 -10.93
N LEU A 93 16.97 -18.73 -10.24
CA LEU A 93 17.18 -18.28 -8.87
C LEU A 93 17.18 -16.75 -8.76
N LYS A 94 17.78 -16.03 -9.73
CA LYS A 94 17.74 -14.55 -9.77
C LYS A 94 16.32 -14.02 -9.95
N ILE A 95 15.53 -14.60 -10.86
CA ILE A 95 14.13 -14.21 -11.07
C ILE A 95 13.32 -14.46 -9.80
N THR A 96 13.48 -15.62 -9.17
CA THR A 96 12.76 -15.97 -7.93
C THR A 96 13.09 -15.00 -6.79
N ASN A 97 14.38 -14.72 -6.56
CA ASN A 97 14.82 -13.78 -5.52
C ASN A 97 14.33 -12.34 -5.77
N ILE A 98 14.33 -11.88 -7.02
CA ILE A 98 13.79 -10.56 -7.38
C ILE A 98 12.30 -10.50 -7.08
N VAL A 99 11.54 -11.52 -7.49
CA VAL A 99 10.08 -11.60 -7.26
C VAL A 99 9.76 -11.65 -5.76
N GLU A 100 10.43 -12.49 -4.98
CA GLU A 100 10.22 -12.58 -3.53
C GLU A 100 10.55 -11.27 -2.81
N SER A 101 11.66 -10.62 -3.20
CA SER A 101 12.03 -9.33 -2.63
C SER A 101 10.98 -8.27 -2.95
N PHE A 102 10.47 -8.23 -4.18
CA PHE A 102 9.45 -7.26 -4.60
C PHE A 102 8.11 -7.51 -3.90
N ASP A 103 7.70 -8.78 -3.76
CA ASP A 103 6.50 -9.16 -3.02
C ASP A 103 6.59 -8.76 -1.55
N PHE A 104 7.74 -8.97 -0.92
CA PHE A 104 7.98 -8.52 0.46
C PHE A 104 7.85 -6.99 0.57
N HIS A 105 8.44 -6.25 -0.36
CA HIS A 105 8.40 -4.77 -0.37
C HIS A 105 6.97 -4.24 -0.59
N ALA A 106 6.23 -4.85 -1.53
CA ALA A 106 4.84 -4.48 -1.80
C ALA A 106 3.94 -4.77 -0.60
N ASN A 107 4.06 -5.95 0.00
CA ASN A 107 3.28 -6.32 1.19
C ASN A 107 3.64 -5.44 2.39
N MET A 108 4.92 -5.13 2.60
CA MET A 108 5.37 -4.27 3.70
C MET A 108 4.83 -2.84 3.54
N LYS A 109 4.88 -2.28 2.33
CA LYS A 109 4.30 -0.96 2.04
C LYS A 109 2.80 -0.92 2.36
N ILE A 110 2.05 -1.92 1.93
CA ILE A 110 0.60 -2.00 2.16
C ILE A 110 0.29 -2.17 3.64
N PHE A 111 1.07 -2.98 4.35
CA PHE A 111 0.95 -3.14 5.80
C PHE A 111 1.16 -1.80 6.53
N MET A 112 2.24 -1.07 6.23
CA MET A 112 2.48 0.24 6.86
C MET A 112 1.37 1.24 6.57
N MET A 113 0.89 1.31 5.32
CA MET A 113 -0.20 2.22 4.94
C MET A 113 -1.50 1.85 5.66
N SER A 114 -1.81 0.56 5.77
CA SER A 114 -2.99 0.08 6.51
C SER A 114 -2.92 0.44 8.01
N VAL A 115 -1.73 0.40 8.61
CA VAL A 115 -1.54 0.81 10.03
C VAL A 115 -1.78 2.31 10.20
N ILE A 116 -1.27 3.14 9.28
CA ILE A 116 -1.52 4.59 9.28
C ILE A 116 -3.01 4.87 9.11
N GLU A 117 -3.66 4.24 8.14
CA GLU A 117 -5.10 4.39 7.89
C GLU A 117 -5.95 3.96 9.08
N LEU A 118 -5.58 2.86 9.76
CA LEU A 118 -6.26 2.42 10.98
C LEU A 118 -6.12 3.44 12.12
N ALA A 119 -4.93 4.03 12.30
CA ALA A 119 -4.71 5.08 13.29
C ALA A 119 -5.54 6.34 12.98
N VAL A 120 -5.58 6.73 11.70
CA VAL A 120 -6.40 7.84 11.21
C VAL A 120 -7.89 7.58 11.42
N PHE A 121 -8.36 6.38 11.06
CA PHE A 121 -9.74 5.94 11.29
C PHE A 121 -10.11 5.98 12.78
N ALA A 122 -9.26 5.41 13.65
CA ALA A 122 -9.48 5.40 15.08
C ALA A 122 -9.59 6.83 15.63
N TYR A 123 -8.69 7.73 15.20
CA TYR A 123 -8.73 9.13 15.59
C TYR A 123 -10.06 9.81 15.21
N PHE A 124 -10.49 9.71 13.95
CA PHE A 124 -11.77 10.28 13.51
C PHE A 124 -12.96 9.65 14.22
N PHE A 125 -12.93 8.35 14.48
CA PHE A 125 -13.98 7.63 15.18
C PHE A 125 -14.12 8.09 16.63
N PHE A 126 -13.02 8.19 17.38
CA PHE A 126 -13.05 8.73 18.74
C PHE A 126 -13.48 10.19 18.77
N ARG A 127 -13.03 11.00 17.81
CA ARG A 127 -13.44 12.40 17.70
C ARG A 127 -14.93 12.53 17.41
N LEU A 128 -15.47 11.70 16.52
CA LEU A 128 -16.89 11.61 16.23
C LEU A 128 -17.69 11.25 17.49
N LEU A 129 -17.27 10.23 18.25
CA LEU A 129 -17.92 9.85 19.50
C LEU A 129 -17.91 10.98 20.53
N SER A 130 -16.83 11.77 20.60
CA SER A 130 -16.75 12.92 21.52
C SER A 130 -17.60 14.12 21.09
N ALA A 131 -18.04 14.16 19.83
CA ALA A 131 -18.85 15.23 19.26
C ALA A 131 -20.35 14.89 19.23
N ILE A 132 -20.73 13.64 19.51
CA ILE A 132 -22.12 13.17 19.71
C ILE A 132 -22.47 13.31 21.21
#